data_AF-A0A328R6H4-F1
#
_entry.id   AF-A0A328R6H4-F1
#
_cell.length_a   1.000
_cell.length_b   1.000
_cell.length_c   1.000
_cell.angle_alpha   90.00
_cell.angle_beta   90.00
_cell.angle_gamma   90.00
#
_symmetry.space_group_name_H-M   'P 1'
#
loop_
_entity.id
_entity.type
_entity.pdbx_description
1 polymer ?
#
loop_
_entity_poly.entity_id
_entity_poly.type
_entity_poly.pdbx_seq_one_letter_code
_entity_poly.pdbx_strand_id
1 'polypeptide(L)'
;MNRYLLALFFLLTYFTVSSFAMGYEHLWSSLLDKYTIQNHHKGSLVTYLNYDELSKSQSFNSLLRIVSQTNPETMTDVQRRTFYINCYNIFVVKKLLESPKNYSLSYAFSIFNTPYTLSSLKKRIQKANPDYVYLLCDGSVSSPNLEAYLSSKLEAALSSAKMTFLKKSITIDNSVRIIRYSDWFNKVNINPNQVLGLLSDYNKGQDYSLIMVNMEDTQNVFKSKR
;
A
#
# COMPACT_ATOMS: atom_id res chain seq x y z
N MET A 1 -3.16 -46.87 27.17
CA MET A 1 -2.76 -45.71 26.33
C MET A 1 -3.49 -44.48 26.85
N ASN A 2 -2.74 -43.51 27.40
CA ASN A 2 -3.29 -42.47 28.28
C ASN A 2 -4.13 -41.46 27.49
N ARG A 3 -5.43 -41.35 27.79
CA ARG A 3 -6.38 -40.47 27.07
C ARG A 3 -5.97 -38.98 27.12
N TYR A 4 -5.19 -38.61 28.13
CA TYR A 4 -4.63 -37.27 28.31
C TYR A 4 -3.45 -36.96 27.37
N LEU A 5 -2.72 -37.98 26.89
CA LEU A 5 -1.60 -37.80 25.93
C LEU A 5 -2.11 -37.44 24.53
N LEU A 6 -3.28 -37.95 24.13
CA LEU A 6 -3.95 -37.61 22.87
C LEU A 6 -4.52 -36.18 22.89
N ALA A 7 -5.07 -35.74 24.03
CA ALA A 7 -5.57 -34.38 24.20
C ALA A 7 -4.45 -33.32 24.17
N LEU A 8 -3.29 -33.62 24.77
CA LEU A 8 -2.13 -32.71 24.74
C LEU A 8 -1.55 -32.57 23.31
N PHE A 9 -1.57 -33.66 22.53
CA PHE A 9 -1.11 -33.66 21.14
C PHE A 9 -2.03 -32.85 20.21
N PHE A 10 -3.35 -32.90 20.44
CA PHE A 10 -4.31 -32.04 19.73
C PHE A 10 -4.23 -30.57 20.15
N LEU A 11 -3.89 -30.26 21.40
CA LEU A 11 -3.79 -28.87 21.86
C LEU A 11 -2.54 -28.16 21.32
N LEU A 12 -1.45 -28.91 21.05
CA LEU A 12 -0.20 -28.39 20.50
C LEU A 12 -0.25 -28.11 18.98
N THR A 13 -1.12 -28.78 18.22
CA THR A 13 -1.22 -28.57 16.77
C THR A 13 -2.04 -27.34 16.36
N TYR A 14 -2.88 -26.79 17.25
CA TYR A 14 -3.64 -25.57 16.95
C TYR A 14 -2.84 -24.26 17.08
N PHE A 15 -1.64 -24.28 17.68
CA PHE A 15 -0.89 -23.05 17.98
C PHE A 15 0.18 -22.67 16.94
N THR A 16 0.39 -23.45 15.88
CA THR A 16 1.57 -23.26 15.00
C THR A 16 1.33 -22.43 13.74
N VAL A 17 0.08 -22.06 13.41
CA VAL A 17 -0.22 -21.41 12.12
C VAL A 17 -0.13 -19.87 12.18
N SER A 18 -0.05 -19.25 13.36
CA SER A 18 -0.11 -17.78 13.50
C SER A 18 1.23 -17.04 13.46
N SER A 19 2.38 -17.71 13.69
CA SER A 19 3.66 -16.98 13.84
C SER A 19 4.27 -16.52 12.51
N PHE A 20 3.98 -17.21 11.41
CA PHE A 20 4.62 -16.93 10.12
C PHE A 20 4.10 -15.64 9.46
N ALA A 21 2.79 -15.36 9.58
CA ALA A 21 2.20 -14.13 9.07
C ALA A 21 2.73 -12.88 9.79
N MET A 22 3.05 -12.97 11.09
CA MET A 22 3.65 -11.84 11.82
C MET A 22 5.11 -11.57 11.40
N GLY A 23 5.85 -12.60 10.98
CA GLY A 23 7.28 -12.49 10.67
C GLY A 23 7.59 -11.55 9.49
N TYR A 24 6.85 -11.67 8.38
CA TYR A 24 7.10 -10.83 7.20
C TYR A 24 6.61 -9.39 7.41
N GLU A 25 5.49 -9.20 8.13
CA GLU A 25 4.93 -7.86 8.41
C GLU A 25 5.90 -7.02 9.23
N HIS A 26 6.46 -7.59 10.30
CA HIS A 26 7.45 -6.91 11.13
C HIS A 26 8.76 -6.65 10.37
N LEU A 27 9.23 -7.60 9.56
CA LEU A 27 10.41 -7.39 8.72
C LEU A 27 10.19 -6.25 7.72
N TRP A 28 9.01 -6.20 7.09
CA TRP A 28 8.68 -5.14 6.15
C TRP A 28 8.58 -3.77 6.83
N SER A 29 7.89 -3.69 7.97
CA SER A 29 7.84 -2.47 8.79
C SER A 29 9.23 -1.99 9.17
N SER A 30 10.09 -2.88 9.66
CA SER A 30 11.44 -2.55 10.10
C SER A 30 12.32 -2.02 8.96
N LEU A 31 12.14 -2.57 7.74
CA LEU A 31 12.82 -2.08 6.54
C LEU A 31 12.35 -0.68 6.16
N LEU A 32 11.04 -0.41 6.21
CA LEU A 32 10.52 0.92 5.93
C LEU A 32 10.96 1.93 6.99
N ASP A 33 10.91 1.58 8.28
CA ASP A 33 11.37 2.45 9.37
C ASP A 33 12.84 2.83 9.20
N LYS A 34 13.66 1.89 8.73
CA LYS A 34 15.09 2.12 8.50
C LYS A 34 15.40 2.94 7.25
N TYR A 35 14.72 2.67 6.14
CA TYR A 35 15.10 3.18 4.82
C TYR A 35 14.16 4.26 4.27
N THR A 36 13.14 4.68 5.02
CA THR A 36 12.26 5.78 4.60
C THR A 36 12.54 7.07 5.35
N ILE A 37 12.32 8.19 4.66
CA ILE A 37 12.35 9.53 5.22
C ILE A 37 11.04 10.20 4.81
N GLN A 38 10.33 10.76 5.77
CA GLN A 38 9.16 11.58 5.47
C GLN A 38 9.58 13.03 5.26
N ASN A 39 9.10 13.66 4.19
CA ASN A 39 9.34 15.07 3.92
C ASN A 39 8.12 15.70 3.22
N HIS A 40 8.04 17.02 3.22
CA HIS A 40 6.97 17.75 2.53
C HIS A 40 7.36 18.03 1.08
N HIS A 41 6.44 17.76 0.16
CA HIS A 41 6.54 18.15 -1.24
C HIS A 41 5.28 18.93 -1.62
N LYS A 42 5.43 20.20 -2.01
CA LYS A 42 4.32 21.12 -2.30
C LYS A 42 3.27 21.17 -1.17
N GLY A 43 3.72 21.16 0.10
CA GLY A 43 2.83 21.22 1.28
C GLY A 43 2.25 19.87 1.74
N SER A 44 2.46 18.79 0.98
CA SER A 44 1.95 17.45 1.33
C SER A 44 3.05 16.53 1.86
N LEU A 45 2.74 15.74 2.90
CA LEU A 45 3.64 14.74 3.45
C LEU A 45 3.85 13.58 2.47
N VAL A 46 5.10 13.32 2.10
CA VAL A 46 5.51 12.28 1.16
C VAL A 46 6.56 11.39 1.83
N THR A 47 6.41 10.07 1.67
CA THR A 47 7.40 9.09 2.08
C THR A 47 8.41 8.86 0.96
N TYR A 48 9.69 9.17 1.22
CA TYR A 48 10.81 8.88 0.33
C TYR A 48 11.51 7.61 0.78
N LEU A 49 11.90 6.75 -0.16
CA LEU A 49 12.63 5.53 0.11
C LEU A 49 14.09 5.66 -0.36
N ASN A 50 15.05 5.29 0.49
CA ASN A 50 16.46 5.21 0.14
C ASN A 50 16.73 3.92 -0.64
N TYR A 51 16.49 3.97 -1.95
CA TYR A 51 16.67 2.84 -2.87
C TYR A 51 18.12 2.34 -2.91
N ASP A 52 19.10 3.24 -2.82
CA ASP A 52 20.52 2.89 -2.92
C ASP A 52 20.98 2.01 -1.75
N GLU A 53 20.57 2.34 -0.53
CA GLU A 53 20.85 1.51 0.65
C GLU A 53 19.98 0.26 0.71
N LEU A 54 18.69 0.37 0.37
CA LEU A 54 17.77 -0.76 0.38
C LEU A 54 18.20 -1.84 -0.62
N SER A 55 18.74 -1.45 -1.79
CA SER A 55 19.25 -2.40 -2.81
C SER A 55 20.35 -3.32 -2.28
N LYS A 56 21.12 -2.86 -1.29
CA LYS A 56 22.23 -3.58 -0.65
C LYS A 56 21.78 -4.37 0.58
N SER A 57 20.51 -4.25 0.97
CA SER A 57 19.97 -4.84 2.19
C SER A 57 19.71 -6.34 2.03
N GLN A 58 20.50 -7.16 2.74
CA GLN A 58 20.24 -8.60 2.83
C GLN A 58 18.84 -8.89 3.42
N SER A 59 18.38 -8.07 4.36
CA SER A 59 17.04 -8.18 4.93
C SER A 59 15.93 -7.99 3.90
N PHE A 60 16.13 -7.12 2.91
CA PHE A 60 15.16 -6.94 1.81
C PHE A 60 15.15 -8.15 0.88
N ASN A 61 16.32 -8.71 0.56
CA ASN A 61 16.41 -9.97 -0.21
C ASN A 61 15.74 -11.14 0.53
N SER A 62 15.91 -11.22 1.84
CA SER A 62 15.23 -12.20 2.69
C SER A 62 13.72 -11.99 2.68
N LEU A 63 13.24 -10.75 2.80
CA LEU A 63 11.81 -10.43 2.72
C LEU A 63 11.20 -10.93 1.41
N LEU A 64 11.85 -10.63 0.28
CA LEU A 64 11.40 -11.07 -1.05
C LEU A 64 11.25 -12.59 -1.13
N ARG A 65 12.21 -13.33 -0.55
CA ARG A 65 12.15 -14.79 -0.49
C ARG A 65 10.99 -15.29 0.38
N ILE A 66 10.82 -14.69 1.56
CA ILE A 66 9.74 -15.04 2.50
C ILE A 66 8.38 -14.84 1.82
N VAL A 67 8.12 -13.67 1.25
CA VAL A 67 6.81 -13.42 0.61
C VAL A 67 6.58 -14.29 -0.61
N SER A 68 7.61 -14.61 -1.40
CA SER A 68 7.48 -15.52 -2.54
C SER A 68 7.22 -16.98 -2.13
N GLN A 69 7.63 -17.40 -0.95
CA GLN A 69 7.46 -18.77 -0.43
C GLN A 69 6.27 -18.94 0.51
N THR A 70 5.62 -17.84 0.91
CA THR A 70 4.51 -17.86 1.87
C THR A 70 3.23 -18.28 1.19
N ASN A 71 2.59 -19.35 1.69
CA ASN A 71 1.28 -19.80 1.23
C ASN A 71 0.17 -18.90 1.83
N PRO A 72 -0.51 -18.05 1.03
CA PRO A 72 -1.57 -17.18 1.54
C PRO A 72 -2.84 -17.94 1.94
N GLU A 73 -3.03 -19.18 1.46
CA GLU A 73 -4.26 -19.95 1.69
C GLU A 73 -4.35 -20.53 3.11
N THR A 74 -3.23 -20.53 3.87
CA THR A 74 -3.22 -20.93 5.29
C THR A 74 -3.54 -19.76 6.23
N MET A 75 -3.71 -18.55 5.71
CA MET A 75 -3.96 -17.34 6.50
C MET A 75 -5.46 -17.10 6.71
N THR A 76 -5.79 -16.43 7.81
CA THR A 76 -7.14 -15.84 7.95
C THR A 76 -7.40 -14.83 6.85
N ASP A 77 -8.68 -14.53 6.63
CA ASP A 77 -9.13 -13.55 5.64
C ASP A 77 -8.43 -12.19 5.72
N VAL A 78 -8.30 -11.62 6.94
CA VAL A 78 -7.66 -10.32 7.16
C VAL A 78 -6.15 -10.39 6.94
N GLN A 79 -5.49 -11.45 7.41
CA GLN A 79 -4.07 -11.69 7.17
C GLN A 79 -3.78 -11.84 5.68
N ARG A 80 -4.61 -12.61 4.96
CA ARG A 80 -4.47 -12.84 3.52
C ARG A 80 -4.63 -11.54 2.72
N ARG A 81 -5.62 -10.70 3.08
CA ARG A 81 -5.80 -9.36 2.47
C ARG A 81 -4.58 -8.48 2.71
N THR A 82 -4.12 -8.39 3.96
CA THR A 82 -2.93 -7.61 4.37
C THR A 82 -1.68 -8.08 3.62
N PHE A 83 -1.50 -9.40 3.52
CA PHE A 83 -0.40 -10.02 2.81
C PHE A 83 -0.37 -9.61 1.34
N TYR A 84 -1.49 -9.68 0.62
CA TYR A 84 -1.54 -9.26 -0.78
C TYR A 84 -1.25 -7.76 -0.96
N ILE A 85 -1.74 -6.90 -0.07
CA ILE A 85 -1.45 -5.45 -0.09
C ILE A 85 0.06 -5.21 0.10
N ASN A 86 0.65 -5.81 1.13
CA ASN A 86 2.08 -5.70 1.40
C ASN A 86 2.92 -6.26 0.23
N CYS A 87 2.55 -7.43 -0.32
CA CYS A 87 3.22 -7.98 -1.50
C CYS A 87 3.20 -7.01 -2.68
N TYR A 88 2.05 -6.40 -2.97
CA TYR A 88 1.96 -5.40 -4.04
C TYR A 88 2.98 -4.27 -3.81
N ASN A 89 2.99 -3.66 -2.63
CA ASN A 89 3.89 -2.55 -2.30
C ASN A 89 5.37 -2.99 -2.35
N ILE A 90 5.70 -4.18 -1.82
CA ILE A 90 7.06 -4.75 -1.86
C ILE A 90 7.53 -4.96 -3.31
N PHE A 91 6.68 -5.51 -4.18
CA PHE A 91 7.05 -5.78 -5.57
C PHE A 91 7.06 -4.51 -6.43
N VAL A 92 6.29 -3.47 -6.08
CA VAL A 92 6.49 -2.13 -6.64
C VAL A 92 7.89 -1.62 -6.31
N VAL A 93 8.29 -1.67 -5.04
CA VAL A 93 9.64 -1.26 -4.62
C VAL A 93 10.72 -2.07 -5.34
N LYS A 94 10.57 -3.39 -5.43
CA LYS A 94 11.49 -4.24 -6.19
C LYS A 94 11.59 -3.81 -7.66
N LYS A 95 10.45 -3.58 -8.31
CA LYS A 95 10.44 -3.12 -9.71
C LYS A 95 11.15 -1.79 -9.89
N LEU A 96 10.95 -0.86 -8.96
CA LEU A 96 11.60 0.45 -8.98
C LEU A 96 13.11 0.37 -8.73
N LEU A 97 13.56 -0.57 -7.90
CA LEU A 97 14.99 -0.87 -7.72
C LEU A 97 15.62 -1.40 -9.01
N GLU A 98 14.96 -2.33 -9.69
CA GLU A 98 15.47 -2.95 -10.92
C GLU A 98 15.50 -1.99 -12.11
N SER A 99 14.50 -1.12 -12.22
CA SER A 99 14.40 -0.18 -13.34
C SER A 99 13.57 1.06 -12.97
N PRO A 100 14.17 2.08 -12.33
CA PRO A 100 13.45 3.26 -11.86
C PRO A 100 12.65 3.94 -12.98
N LYS A 101 13.21 4.05 -14.19
CA LYS A 101 12.56 4.73 -15.32
C LYS A 101 11.48 3.91 -16.04
N ASN A 102 11.41 2.60 -15.79
CA ASN A 102 10.58 1.66 -16.54
C ASN A 102 9.59 0.94 -15.63
N TYR A 103 8.86 1.69 -14.80
CA TYR A 103 7.75 1.14 -14.03
C TYR A 103 6.68 0.59 -14.99
N SER A 104 6.20 -0.63 -14.73
CA SER A 104 5.13 -1.24 -15.50
C SER A 104 4.28 -2.14 -14.63
N LEU A 105 2.96 -2.02 -14.77
CA LEU A 105 1.99 -2.91 -14.14
C LEU A 105 2.04 -4.36 -14.69
N SER A 106 2.72 -4.59 -15.81
CA SER A 106 2.97 -5.93 -16.34
C SER A 106 4.11 -6.67 -15.64
N TYR A 107 4.81 -6.04 -14.69
CA TYR A 107 5.88 -6.69 -13.94
C TYR A 107 5.37 -7.96 -13.25
N ALA A 108 6.03 -9.09 -13.54
CA ALA A 108 5.63 -10.41 -13.09
C ALA A 108 6.49 -10.90 -11.92
N PHE A 109 5.86 -11.62 -11.01
CA PHE A 109 6.49 -12.26 -9.85
C PHE A 109 5.63 -13.45 -9.39
N SER A 110 6.16 -14.26 -8.48
CA SER A 110 5.43 -15.41 -7.94
C SER A 110 5.24 -15.31 -6.43
N ILE A 111 4.05 -15.69 -5.98
CA ILE A 111 3.68 -15.90 -4.58
C ILE A 111 3.24 -17.36 -4.47
N PHE A 112 3.97 -18.16 -3.69
CA PHE A 112 3.69 -19.58 -3.47
C PHE A 112 3.40 -20.35 -4.77
N ASN A 113 4.35 -20.31 -5.70
CA ASN A 113 4.25 -20.93 -7.04
C ASN A 113 3.11 -20.40 -7.94
N THR A 114 2.32 -19.44 -7.47
CA THR A 114 1.27 -18.80 -8.26
C THR A 114 1.83 -17.55 -8.92
N PRO A 115 1.79 -17.44 -10.26
CA PRO A 115 2.28 -16.27 -10.96
C PRO A 115 1.29 -15.10 -10.83
N TYR A 116 1.83 -13.91 -10.58
CA TYR A 116 1.11 -12.64 -10.54
C TYR A 116 1.81 -11.61 -11.40
N THR A 117 1.05 -10.61 -11.83
CA THR A 117 1.59 -9.31 -12.22
C THR A 117 1.15 -8.26 -11.22
N LEU A 118 1.81 -7.11 -11.17
CA LEU A 118 1.32 -5.97 -10.38
C LEU A 118 -0.14 -5.63 -10.74
N SER A 119 -0.49 -5.70 -12.02
CA SER A 119 -1.87 -5.50 -12.51
C SER A 119 -2.85 -6.55 -11.98
N SER A 120 -2.52 -7.85 -12.08
CA SER A 120 -3.43 -8.90 -11.63
C SER A 120 -3.59 -8.91 -10.11
N LEU A 121 -2.53 -8.62 -9.36
CA LEU A 121 -2.59 -8.52 -7.90
C LEU A 121 -3.39 -7.29 -7.47
N LYS A 122 -3.18 -6.12 -8.09
CA LYS A 122 -3.99 -4.92 -7.85
C LYS A 122 -5.47 -5.19 -8.08
N LYS A 123 -5.84 -5.82 -9.19
CA LYS A 123 -7.23 -6.20 -9.49
C LYS A 123 -7.81 -7.14 -8.43
N ARG A 124 -7.03 -8.11 -7.95
CA ARG A 124 -7.44 -9.02 -6.86
C ARG A 124 -7.72 -8.26 -5.58
N ILE A 125 -6.85 -7.33 -5.19
CA ILE A 125 -7.01 -6.49 -4.00
C ILE A 125 -8.26 -5.62 -4.11
N GLN A 126 -8.44 -4.94 -5.25
CA GLN A 126 -9.61 -4.10 -5.52
C GLN A 126 -10.93 -4.89 -5.51
N LYS A 127 -10.92 -6.12 -6.03
CA LYS A 127 -12.10 -7.01 -5.98
C LYS A 127 -12.46 -7.41 -4.56
N ALA A 128 -11.48 -7.53 -3.66
CA ALA A 128 -11.73 -7.86 -2.26
C ALA A 128 -12.31 -6.68 -1.48
N ASN A 129 -11.78 -5.47 -1.70
CA ASN A 129 -12.36 -4.22 -1.22
C ASN A 129 -11.88 -3.06 -2.14
N PRO A 130 -12.80 -2.34 -2.80
CA PRO A 130 -12.43 -1.21 -3.67
C PRO A 130 -11.62 -0.14 -2.96
N ASP A 131 -11.84 0.10 -1.66
CA ASP A 131 -11.12 1.13 -0.89
C ASP A 131 -9.65 0.77 -0.64
N TYR A 132 -9.24 -0.50 -0.78
CA TYR A 132 -7.83 -0.86 -0.62
C TYR A 132 -6.90 -0.21 -1.64
N VAL A 133 -7.41 0.45 -2.69
CA VAL A 133 -6.60 1.31 -3.57
C VAL A 133 -5.83 2.39 -2.81
N TYR A 134 -6.35 2.88 -1.68
CA TYR A 134 -5.67 3.87 -0.84
C TYR A 134 -4.47 3.31 -0.08
N LEU A 135 -4.26 1.99 -0.12
CA LEU A 135 -3.11 1.31 0.50
C LEU A 135 -2.01 0.94 -0.51
N LEU A 136 -2.24 1.21 -1.80
CA LEU A 136 -1.37 0.77 -2.89
C LEU A 136 -0.49 1.93 -3.38
N CYS A 137 0.81 1.84 -3.10
CA CYS A 137 1.80 2.78 -3.60
C CYS A 137 2.27 2.35 -4.99
N ASP A 138 2.37 3.27 -5.94
CA ASP A 138 2.91 2.99 -7.30
C ASP A 138 4.28 3.64 -7.56
N GLY A 139 4.85 4.29 -6.54
CA GLY A 139 6.13 5.02 -6.63
C GLY A 139 6.00 6.46 -7.09
N SER A 140 4.80 6.93 -7.43
CA SER A 140 4.53 8.34 -7.74
C SER A 140 4.32 9.18 -6.49
N VAL A 141 4.70 10.46 -6.54
CA VAL A 141 4.29 11.43 -5.50
C VAL A 141 2.77 11.60 -5.45
N SER A 142 2.07 11.39 -6.56
CA SER A 142 0.61 11.48 -6.60
C SER A 142 -0.12 10.24 -6.09
N SER A 143 0.59 9.15 -5.72
CA SER A 143 -0.02 7.95 -5.14
C SER A 143 -0.11 8.02 -3.61
N PRO A 144 -0.85 7.10 -2.97
CA PRO A 144 -0.72 6.84 -1.55
C PRO A 144 0.73 6.62 -1.13
N ASN A 145 1.03 6.98 0.12
CA ASN A 145 2.36 6.82 0.68
C ASN A 145 2.69 5.34 0.87
N LEU A 146 3.98 5.01 0.75
CA LEU A 146 4.47 3.66 1.02
C LEU A 146 4.42 3.39 2.52
N GLU A 147 3.69 2.35 2.92
CA GLU A 147 3.57 1.91 4.30
C GLU A 147 3.61 0.38 4.40
N ALA A 148 3.92 -0.12 5.60
CA ALA A 148 3.82 -1.52 5.96
C ALA A 148 2.56 -1.72 6.80
N TYR A 149 1.70 -2.64 6.36
CA TYR A 149 0.43 -2.88 7.03
C TYR A 149 0.51 -4.10 7.92
N LEU A 150 -0.04 -3.98 9.13
CA LEU A 150 -0.19 -5.09 10.06
C LEU A 150 -1.62 -5.63 9.98
N SER A 151 -1.78 -6.95 9.97
CA SER A 151 -3.12 -7.55 9.82
C SER A 151 -4.04 -7.17 10.97
N SER A 152 -3.50 -6.98 12.17
CA SER A 152 -4.23 -6.56 13.36
C SER A 152 -4.72 -5.11 13.31
N LYS A 153 -4.22 -4.30 12.37
CA LYS A 153 -4.52 -2.86 12.26
C LYS A 153 -5.00 -2.45 10.87
N LEU A 154 -5.33 -3.40 9.98
CA LEU A 154 -5.61 -3.12 8.57
C LEU A 154 -6.69 -2.05 8.37
N GLU A 155 -7.81 -2.14 9.08
CA GLU A 155 -8.93 -1.19 8.92
C GLU A 155 -8.62 0.21 9.45
N ALA A 156 -7.88 0.28 10.57
CA ALA A 156 -7.38 1.55 11.09
C ALA A 156 -6.37 2.18 10.13
N ALA A 157 -5.48 1.38 9.54
CA ALA A 157 -4.52 1.82 8.55
C ALA A 157 -5.21 2.28 7.26
N LEU A 158 -6.25 1.58 6.80
CA LEU A 158 -7.06 2.00 5.65
C LEU A 158 -7.69 3.37 5.88
N SER A 159 -8.33 3.56 7.03
CA SER A 159 -8.97 4.81 7.39
C SER A 159 -7.95 5.96 7.42
N SER A 160 -6.79 5.73 8.03
CA SER A 160 -5.69 6.70 8.11
C SER A 160 -5.08 7.04 6.75
N ALA A 161 -4.82 6.02 5.93
CA ALA A 161 -4.22 6.18 4.60
C ALA A 161 -5.17 6.91 3.65
N LYS A 162 -6.47 6.55 3.65
CA LYS A 162 -7.51 7.24 2.90
C LYS A 162 -7.56 8.71 3.29
N MET A 163 -7.60 8.99 4.60
CA MET A 163 -7.62 10.36 5.12
C MET A 163 -6.39 11.18 4.70
N THR A 164 -5.20 10.60 4.86
CA THR A 164 -3.93 11.24 4.50
C THR A 164 -3.86 11.51 3.00
N PHE A 165 -4.29 10.55 2.18
CA PHE A 165 -4.34 10.69 0.74
C PHE A 165 -5.30 11.79 0.30
N LEU A 166 -6.52 11.84 0.84
CA LEU A 166 -7.51 12.86 0.47
C LEU A 166 -6.99 14.28 0.76
N LYS A 167 -6.38 14.49 1.94
CA LYS A 167 -5.72 15.76 2.30
C LYS A 167 -4.62 16.17 1.33
N LYS A 168 -3.83 15.19 0.87
CA LYS A 168 -2.72 15.40 -0.07
C LYS A 168 -3.20 15.63 -1.50
N SER A 169 -4.27 14.96 -1.89
CA SER A 169 -4.73 14.88 -3.28
C SER A 169 -5.79 15.91 -3.64
N ILE A 170 -6.34 16.64 -2.66
CA ILE A 170 -7.35 17.66 -2.88
C ILE A 170 -6.95 18.96 -2.21
N THR A 171 -6.94 20.04 -2.99
CA THR A 171 -6.72 21.41 -2.50
C THR A 171 -7.97 22.23 -2.74
N ILE A 172 -8.53 22.83 -1.69
CA ILE A 172 -9.68 23.71 -1.78
C ILE A 172 -9.19 25.15 -1.71
N ASP A 173 -9.50 25.93 -2.73
CA ASP A 173 -9.20 27.35 -2.81
C ASP A 173 -10.49 28.15 -2.71
N ASN A 174 -10.82 28.55 -1.49
CA ASN A 174 -12.05 29.29 -1.18
C ASN A 174 -12.07 30.69 -1.78
N SER A 175 -10.90 31.27 -2.08
CA SER A 175 -10.81 32.64 -2.61
C SER A 175 -11.34 32.75 -4.03
N VAL A 176 -11.11 31.71 -4.84
CA VAL A 176 -11.54 31.62 -6.25
C VAL A 176 -12.61 30.57 -6.49
N ARG A 177 -13.13 29.96 -5.41
CA ARG A 177 -14.16 28.92 -5.45
C ARG A 177 -13.77 27.70 -6.32
N ILE A 178 -12.52 27.24 -6.21
CA ILE A 178 -12.00 26.11 -7.01
C ILE A 178 -11.58 24.95 -6.09
N ILE A 179 -11.93 23.73 -6.48
CA ILE A 179 -11.37 22.49 -5.93
C ILE A 179 -10.39 21.93 -6.95
N ARG A 180 -9.14 21.76 -6.53
CA ARG A 180 -8.10 21.09 -7.31
C ARG A 180 -7.93 19.66 -6.82
N TYR A 181 -7.93 18.66 -7.71
CA TYR A 181 -7.76 17.26 -7.32
C TYR A 181 -6.72 16.52 -8.17
N SER A 182 -6.03 15.56 -7.56
CA SER A 182 -4.96 14.77 -8.21
C SER A 182 -5.46 13.94 -9.39
N ASP A 183 -4.65 13.89 -10.45
CA ASP A 183 -4.81 12.96 -11.57
C ASP A 183 -4.96 11.49 -11.18
N TRP A 184 -4.48 11.12 -9.99
CA TRP A 184 -4.64 9.77 -9.47
C TRP A 184 -6.11 9.31 -9.44
N PHE A 185 -7.07 10.21 -9.14
CA PHE A 185 -8.49 9.87 -9.15
C PHE A 185 -8.96 9.36 -10.52
N ASN A 186 -8.51 9.99 -11.61
CA ASN A 186 -8.79 9.54 -12.96
C ASN A 186 -8.19 8.14 -13.23
N LYS A 187 -6.95 7.89 -12.76
CA LYS A 187 -6.26 6.59 -12.93
C LYS A 187 -6.95 5.43 -12.22
N VAL A 188 -7.76 5.71 -11.20
CA VAL A 188 -8.56 4.72 -10.48
C VAL A 188 -10.05 4.79 -10.83
N ASN A 189 -10.42 5.49 -11.91
CA ASN A 189 -11.80 5.67 -12.37
C ASN A 189 -12.75 6.29 -11.32
N ILE A 190 -12.24 7.20 -10.48
CA ILE A 190 -13.05 8.03 -9.59
C ILE A 190 -13.29 9.37 -10.30
N ASN A 191 -14.57 9.66 -10.60
CA ASN A 191 -14.97 10.86 -11.31
C ASN A 191 -15.11 12.09 -10.36
N PRO A 192 -15.19 13.32 -10.89
CA PRO A 192 -15.27 14.54 -10.07
C PRO A 192 -16.43 14.56 -9.06
N ASN A 193 -17.60 14.01 -9.41
CA ASN A 193 -18.75 13.95 -8.50
C ASN A 193 -18.50 13.00 -7.34
N GLN A 194 -17.79 11.90 -7.58
CA GLN A 194 -17.36 10.99 -6.51
C GLN A 194 -16.30 11.65 -5.62
N VAL A 195 -15.39 12.45 -6.18
CA VAL A 195 -14.46 13.27 -5.39
C VAL A 195 -15.22 14.26 -4.50
N LEU A 196 -16.27 14.91 -5.01
CA LEU A 196 -17.14 15.78 -4.22
C LEU A 196 -17.85 15.03 -3.09
N GLY A 197 -18.35 13.82 -3.34
CA GLY A 197 -18.93 12.97 -2.29
C GLY A 197 -17.91 12.61 -1.20
N LEU A 198 -16.68 12.27 -1.58
CA LEU A 198 -15.59 12.02 -0.64
C LEU A 198 -15.25 13.27 0.19
N LEU A 199 -15.36 14.47 -0.40
CA LEU A 199 -15.16 15.73 0.29
C LEU A 199 -16.30 16.07 1.25
N SER A 200 -17.56 15.83 0.86
CA SER A 200 -18.70 16.09 1.75
C SER A 200 -18.66 15.23 3.01
N ASP A 201 -18.21 13.98 2.87
CA ASP A 201 -18.01 13.08 4.01
C ASP A 201 -16.85 13.55 4.91
N TYR A 202 -15.82 14.13 4.30
CA TYR A 202 -14.61 14.61 4.96
C TYR A 202 -14.80 15.96 5.68
N ASN A 203 -15.53 16.90 5.08
CA ASN A 203 -15.68 18.28 5.52
C ASN A 203 -17.18 18.60 5.65
N LYS A 204 -17.82 18.05 6.69
CA LYS A 204 -19.22 18.33 7.00
C LYS A 204 -19.42 19.83 7.24
N GLY A 205 -20.27 20.48 6.45
CA GLY A 205 -20.70 21.87 6.64
C GLY A 205 -20.06 22.93 5.73
N GLN A 206 -19.34 22.53 4.67
CA GLN A 206 -18.89 23.46 3.62
C GLN A 206 -19.85 23.41 2.41
N ASP A 207 -20.16 24.58 1.83
CA ASP A 207 -20.96 24.68 0.60
C ASP A 207 -20.04 24.48 -0.62
N TYR A 208 -20.26 23.39 -1.35
CA TYR A 208 -19.43 23.00 -2.50
C TYR A 208 -19.98 23.48 -3.84
N SER A 209 -20.48 24.72 -3.91
CA SER A 209 -20.73 25.43 -5.18
C SER A 209 -19.41 25.86 -5.88
N LEU A 210 -18.47 24.91 -5.98
CA LEU A 210 -17.08 25.11 -6.40
C LEU A 210 -16.82 24.46 -7.77
N ILE A 211 -15.92 25.07 -8.54
CA ILE A 211 -15.48 24.55 -9.85
C ILE A 211 -14.39 23.49 -9.61
N MET A 212 -14.59 22.28 -10.16
CA MET A 212 -13.62 21.19 -10.08
C MET A 212 -12.55 21.33 -11.18
N VAL A 213 -11.28 21.32 -10.80
CA VAL A 213 -10.13 21.40 -11.70
C VAL A 213 -9.19 20.24 -11.40
N ASN A 214 -8.80 19.49 -12.42
CA ASN A 214 -7.81 18.43 -12.27
C ASN A 214 -6.39 19.03 -12.18
N MET A 215 -5.56 18.51 -11.29
CA MET A 215 -4.14 18.79 -11.20
C MET A 215 -3.36 17.80 -12.06
N GLU A 216 -2.80 18.29 -13.17
CA GLU A 216 -1.78 17.55 -13.90
C GLU A 216 -0.50 17.51 -13.07
N ASP A 217 -0.15 16.32 -12.58
CA ASP A 217 1.14 16.09 -11.93
C ASP A 217 2.09 15.41 -12.92
N THR A 218 2.83 16.21 -13.69
CA THR A 218 4.08 15.75 -14.29
C THR A 218 5.20 15.87 -13.25
N GLN A 219 5.75 14.74 -12.79
CA GLN A 219 7.18 14.42 -12.75
C GLN A 219 7.46 13.19 -11.89
N ASN A 220 8.18 12.24 -12.47
CA ASN A 220 8.82 11.11 -11.80
C ASN A 220 9.79 11.60 -10.72
N VAL A 221 9.61 11.14 -9.48
CA VAL A 221 10.50 11.46 -8.34
C VAL A 221 11.70 10.51 -8.27
N PHE A 222 12.20 10.09 -9.43
CA PHE A 222 13.49 9.40 -9.54
C PHE A 222 14.63 10.41 -9.59
N LYS A 223 14.79 11.17 -8.50
CA LYS A 223 16.08 11.78 -8.19
C LYS A 223 16.56 11.12 -6.91
N SER A 224 17.41 10.09 -7.06
CA SER A 224 18.30 9.72 -5.97
C SER A 224 19.05 10.98 -5.57
N LYS A 225 19.09 11.28 -4.27
CA LYS A 225 20.07 12.22 -3.76
C LYS A 225 21.43 11.56 -4.02
N ARG A 226 22.12 12.02 -5.06
CA ARG A 226 23.57 11.90 -5.15
C ARG A 226 24.19 12.82 -4.11
#